data_AF-A0A6J6U6B3-F1
#
_entry.id   AF-A0A6J6U6B3-F1
#
_cell.length_a   1.000
_cell.length_b   1.000
_cell.length_c   1.000
_cell.angle_alpha   90.00
_cell.angle_beta   90.00
_cell.angle_gamma   90.00
#
_symmetry.space_group_name_H-M   'P 1'
#
loop_
_entity.id
_entity.type
_entity.pdbx_description
1 polymer ?
#
loop_
_entity_poly.entity_id
_entity_poly.type
_entity_poly.pdbx_seq_one_letter_code
_entity_poly.pdbx_strand_id
1 'polypeptide(L)'
;MSQRNSQSAPRPRPLGADPSARVSRDSRRRFAIVPLGTLFIGAVLVALSFLPLRTWNKQRTLVAQRTAQLAAYEDINASLQEEVDNLKTPEGAKEAVRSQLGYLSPSEKRVPLLDSPSASIKLPDRWPYSLVNNILKIKTEEANLNKSIEILDTLQP
;
A
#
# COMPACT_ATOMS: atom_id res chain seq x y z
N MET A 1 45.13 110.24 -42.44
CA MET A 1 44.80 109.80 -43.81
C MET A 1 45.39 108.40 -44.02
N SER A 2 44.56 107.46 -44.47
CA SER A 2 44.78 106.04 -44.84
C SER A 2 46.21 105.48 -44.89
N GLN A 3 46.39 104.25 -44.39
CA GLN A 3 46.51 103.01 -45.21
C GLN A 3 46.79 101.83 -44.27
N ARG A 4 45.86 100.87 -44.17
CA ARG A 4 45.89 99.58 -44.87
C ARG A 4 46.96 98.64 -44.28
N ASN A 5 46.57 97.80 -43.32
CA ASN A 5 47.35 96.61 -42.97
C ASN A 5 46.47 95.38 -43.20
N SER A 6 46.55 94.88 -44.44
CA SER A 6 45.85 93.68 -44.88
C SER A 6 46.59 92.44 -44.39
N GLN A 7 45.83 91.61 -43.70
CA GLN A 7 46.11 90.23 -43.31
C GLN A 7 46.57 89.38 -44.50
N SER A 8 47.57 88.52 -44.30
CA SER A 8 47.56 87.11 -44.74
C SER A 8 48.92 86.42 -44.51
N ALA A 9 48.94 85.45 -43.59
CA ALA A 9 49.47 84.09 -43.77
C ALA A 9 49.52 83.37 -42.40
N PRO A 10 48.99 82.14 -42.32
CA PRO A 10 49.92 81.05 -42.01
C PRO A 10 49.70 79.76 -42.81
N ARG A 11 50.77 78.98 -42.82
CA ARG A 11 51.09 77.70 -43.47
C ARG A 11 50.04 76.57 -43.41
N PRO A 12 50.14 75.57 -44.30
CA PRO A 12 49.30 74.38 -44.30
C PRO A 12 49.71 73.30 -43.27
N ARG A 13 48.65 72.64 -42.76
CA ARG A 13 48.42 71.35 -42.05
C ARG A 13 49.44 70.19 -42.25
N PRO A 14 49.31 69.02 -41.56
CA PRO A 14 48.48 68.62 -40.39
C PRO A 14 49.30 67.80 -39.33
N LEU A 15 48.69 67.31 -38.23
CA LEU A 15 48.81 65.91 -37.73
C LEU A 15 48.09 65.72 -36.38
N GLY A 16 47.15 64.76 -36.35
CA GLY A 16 46.86 63.86 -35.22
C GLY A 16 46.45 64.44 -33.85
N ALA A 17 45.14 64.43 -33.58
CA ALA A 17 44.64 64.13 -32.23
C ALA A 17 43.24 63.52 -32.36
N ASP A 18 43.20 62.22 -32.10
CA ASP A 18 42.08 61.30 -32.25
C ASP A 18 40.83 61.64 -31.40
N PRO A 19 39.60 61.43 -31.93
CA PRO A 19 38.40 61.35 -31.10
C PRO A 19 38.12 59.92 -30.56
N SER A 20 39.02 58.97 -30.71
CA SER A 20 38.79 57.55 -30.38
C SER A 20 39.24 57.17 -28.96
N ALA A 21 38.70 57.82 -27.93
CA ALA A 21 38.92 57.36 -26.56
C ALA A 21 37.69 57.54 -25.69
N ARG A 22 36.59 56.85 -26.03
CA ARG A 22 35.51 56.59 -25.05
C ARG A 22 34.52 55.52 -25.48
N VAL A 23 35.00 54.37 -25.97
CA VAL A 23 34.16 53.18 -26.00
C VAL A 23 34.98 51.99 -25.54
N SER A 24 34.37 51.17 -24.69
CA SER A 24 34.78 49.79 -24.36
C SER A 24 35.64 49.63 -23.11
N ARG A 25 35.04 49.86 -21.93
CA ARG A 25 35.54 49.25 -20.70
C ARG A 25 34.41 48.68 -19.83
N ASP A 26 33.51 47.88 -20.42
CA ASP A 26 32.55 47.09 -19.63
C ASP A 26 32.10 45.78 -20.32
N SER A 27 32.99 45.13 -21.07
CA SER A 27 32.65 43.85 -21.73
C SER A 27 33.19 42.62 -20.97
N ARG A 28 34.27 42.77 -20.18
CA ARG A 28 34.93 41.62 -19.53
C ARG A 28 34.22 41.06 -18.29
N ARG A 29 33.37 41.83 -17.61
CA ARG A 29 32.57 41.31 -16.47
C ARG A 29 31.38 40.46 -16.91
N ARG A 30 30.93 40.61 -18.15
CA ARG A 30 29.77 39.88 -18.71
C ARG A 30 30.13 38.44 -19.02
N PHE A 31 31.38 38.16 -19.41
CA PHE A 31 31.85 36.81 -19.73
C PHE A 31 32.07 35.90 -18.52
N ALA A 32 32.24 36.46 -17.31
CA ALA A 32 32.36 35.67 -16.09
C ALA A 32 31.01 35.27 -15.47
N ILE A 33 29.94 36.01 -15.76
CA ILE A 33 28.59 35.79 -15.19
C ILE A 33 27.78 34.77 -16.02
N VAL A 34 28.03 34.71 -17.33
CA VAL A 34 27.34 33.79 -18.26
C VAL A 34 27.41 32.32 -17.82
N PRO A 35 28.58 31.70 -17.55
CA PRO A 35 28.63 30.28 -17.21
C PRO A 35 27.95 29.95 -15.88
N LEU A 36 28.02 30.87 -14.91
CA LEU A 36 27.39 30.68 -13.60
C LEU A 36 25.87 30.76 -13.67
N GLY A 37 25.34 31.67 -14.48
CA GLY A 37 23.90 31.78 -14.74
C GLY A 37 23.34 30.54 -15.42
N THR A 38 24.06 29.98 -16.41
CA THR A 38 23.62 28.76 -17.11
C THR A 38 23.61 27.55 -16.19
N LEU A 39 24.61 27.41 -15.32
CA LEU A 39 24.66 26.32 -14.35
C LEU A 39 23.51 26.41 -13.34
N PHE A 40 23.20 27.61 -12.87
CA PHE A 40 22.09 27.84 -11.93
C PHE A 40 20.74 27.53 -12.57
N ILE A 41 20.49 28.01 -13.79
CA ILE A 41 19.27 27.72 -14.55
C ILE A 41 19.15 26.21 -14.81
N GLY A 42 20.24 25.55 -15.20
CA GLY A 42 20.28 24.10 -15.37
C GLY A 42 19.95 23.36 -14.08
N ALA A 43 20.53 23.77 -12.95
CA ALA A 43 20.24 23.18 -11.64
C ALA A 43 18.77 23.37 -11.23
N VAL A 44 18.18 24.53 -11.51
CA VAL A 44 16.76 24.81 -11.25
C VAL A 44 15.87 23.92 -12.12
N LEU A 45 16.14 23.79 -13.41
CA LEU A 45 15.36 22.92 -14.31
C LEU A 45 15.43 21.45 -13.90
N VAL A 46 16.60 20.97 -13.51
CA VAL A 46 16.79 19.63 -12.98
C VAL A 46 16.01 19.46 -11.66
N ALA A 47 16.15 20.38 -10.71
CA ALA A 47 15.42 20.33 -9.44
C ALA A 47 13.89 20.35 -9.63
N LEU A 48 13.39 21.19 -10.53
CA LEU A 48 11.97 21.27 -10.90
C LEU A 48 11.47 19.99 -11.59
N SER A 49 12.35 19.21 -12.23
CA SER A 49 11.98 17.94 -12.86
C SER A 49 11.84 16.80 -11.84
N PHE A 50 12.56 16.84 -10.72
CA PHE A 50 12.48 15.81 -9.66
C PHE A 50 11.29 15.98 -8.70
N LEU A 51 10.83 17.22 -8.47
CA LEU A 51 9.64 17.54 -7.67
C LEU A 51 8.34 16.84 -8.12
N PRO A 52 7.94 16.86 -9.41
CA PRO A 52 6.70 16.24 -9.86
C PRO A 52 6.74 14.71 -9.74
N LEU A 53 7.90 14.08 -9.94
CA LEU A 53 8.06 12.62 -9.87
C LEU A 53 7.76 12.07 -8.47
N ARG A 54 8.20 12.78 -7.42
CA ARG A 54 7.96 12.37 -6.02
C ARG A 54 6.48 12.48 -5.65
N THR A 55 5.79 13.51 -6.13
CA THR A 55 4.37 13.75 -5.85
C THR A 55 3.47 12.80 -6.63
N TRP A 56 3.82 12.52 -7.89
CA TRP A 56 3.11 11.58 -8.75
C TRP A 56 3.09 10.16 -8.18
N ASN A 57 4.22 9.68 -7.66
CA ASN A 57 4.29 8.35 -7.04
C ASN A 57 3.43 8.27 -5.77
N LYS A 58 3.47 9.30 -4.92
CA LYS A 58 2.62 9.37 -3.70
C LYS A 58 1.13 9.45 -4.03
N GLN A 59 0.75 10.22 -5.05
CA GLN A 59 -0.64 10.31 -5.50
C GLN A 59 -1.12 8.98 -6.07
N ARG A 60 -0.30 8.29 -6.87
CA ARG A 60 -0.63 6.95 -7.38
C ARG A 60 -0.84 5.93 -6.26
N THR A 61 0.04 5.90 -5.25
CA THR A 61 -0.13 4.98 -4.11
C THR A 61 -1.39 5.30 -3.31
N LEU A 62 -1.71 6.59 -3.12
CA LEU A 62 -2.94 6.99 -2.43
C LEU A 62 -4.20 6.60 -3.22
N VAL A 63 -4.19 6.78 -4.54
CA VAL A 63 -5.30 6.35 -5.42
C VAL A 63 -5.44 4.83 -5.39
N ALA A 64 -4.34 4.08 -5.49
CA ALA A 64 -4.34 2.62 -5.40
C ALA A 64 -4.88 2.13 -4.04
N GLN A 65 -4.49 2.77 -2.95
CA GLN A 65 -4.97 2.42 -1.62
C GLN A 65 -6.46 2.71 -1.43
N ARG A 66 -6.95 3.83 -1.98
CA ARG A 66 -8.37 4.23 -1.88
C ARG A 66 -9.26 3.38 -2.79
N THR A 67 -8.80 3.03 -3.98
CA THR A 67 -9.50 2.11 -4.88
C THR A 67 -9.61 0.71 -4.28
N ALA A 68 -8.53 0.21 -3.65
CA ALA A 68 -8.59 -1.06 -2.92
C ALA A 68 -9.57 -1.03 -1.73
N GLN A 69 -9.62 0.08 -0.98
CA GLN A 69 -10.61 0.27 0.09
C GLN A 69 -12.04 0.27 -0.46
N LEU A 70 -12.30 0.96 -1.56
CA LEU A 70 -13.63 0.96 -2.19
C LEU A 70 -14.05 -0.43 -2.65
N ALA A 71 -13.15 -1.16 -3.31
CA ALA A 71 -13.42 -2.54 -3.73
C ALA A 71 -13.77 -3.45 -2.54
N ALA A 72 -13.09 -3.28 -1.40
CA ALA A 72 -13.41 -4.02 -0.18
C ALA A 72 -14.79 -3.64 0.40
N TYR A 73 -15.16 -2.36 0.37
CA TYR A 73 -16.50 -1.94 0.82
C TYR A 73 -17.61 -2.41 -0.14
N GLU A 74 -17.36 -2.44 -1.44
CA GLU A 74 -18.30 -2.96 -2.43
C GLU A 74 -18.54 -4.46 -2.22
N ASP A 75 -17.49 -5.23 -1.94
CA ASP A 75 -17.58 -6.66 -1.64
C ASP A 75 -18.41 -6.94 -0.38
N ILE A 76 -18.12 -6.21 0.72
CA ILE A 76 -18.88 -6.31 1.97
C ILE A 76 -20.35 -5.90 1.76
N ASN A 77 -20.60 -4.84 1.00
CA ASN A 77 -21.97 -4.42 0.72
C ASN A 77 -22.71 -5.46 -0.13
N ALA A 78 -22.05 -6.10 -1.09
CA ALA A 78 -22.63 -7.17 -1.87
C ALA A 78 -22.99 -8.38 -1.01
N SER A 79 -22.11 -8.81 -0.09
CA SER A 79 -22.39 -9.92 0.81
C SER A 79 -23.54 -9.60 1.78
N LEU A 80 -23.58 -8.39 2.32
CA LEU A 80 -24.68 -7.95 3.19
C LEU A 80 -26.01 -7.86 2.43
N GLN A 81 -25.98 -7.44 1.16
CA GLN A 81 -27.17 -7.38 0.33
C GLN A 81 -27.70 -8.79 0.03
N GLU A 82 -26.83 -9.74 -0.26
CA GLU A 82 -27.18 -11.16 -0.42
C GLU A 82 -27.81 -11.73 0.85
N GLU A 83 -27.24 -11.43 2.03
CA GLU A 83 -27.80 -11.84 3.31
C GLU A 83 -29.19 -11.22 3.53
N VAL A 84 -29.34 -9.92 3.30
CA VAL A 84 -30.64 -9.23 3.39
C VAL A 84 -31.67 -9.87 2.47
N ASP A 85 -31.29 -10.19 1.24
CA ASP A 85 -32.20 -10.77 0.27
C ASP A 85 -32.56 -12.22 0.64
N ASN A 86 -31.62 -12.99 1.19
CA ASN A 86 -31.91 -14.28 1.82
C ASN A 86 -32.87 -14.14 3.00
N LEU A 87 -32.65 -13.18 3.91
CA LEU A 87 -33.49 -12.94 5.09
C LEU A 87 -34.92 -12.48 4.73
N LYS A 88 -35.13 -11.88 3.55
CA LYS A 88 -36.48 -11.55 3.06
C LYS A 88 -37.26 -12.78 2.63
N THR A 89 -36.59 -13.88 2.32
CA THR A 89 -37.28 -15.14 1.98
C THR A 89 -37.87 -15.79 3.24
N PRO A 90 -39.02 -16.46 3.15
CA PRO A 90 -39.61 -17.17 4.30
C PRO A 90 -38.68 -18.22 4.91
N GLU A 91 -37.89 -18.88 4.06
CA GLU A 91 -36.94 -19.94 4.42
C GLU A 91 -35.71 -19.34 5.11
N GLY A 92 -35.11 -18.30 4.52
CA GLY A 92 -33.97 -17.60 5.11
C GLY A 92 -34.30 -16.94 6.45
N ALA A 93 -35.51 -16.39 6.61
CA ALA A 93 -35.97 -15.85 7.89
C ALA A 93 -36.09 -16.95 8.97
N LYS A 94 -36.66 -18.12 8.62
CA LYS A 94 -36.75 -19.27 9.54
C LYS A 94 -35.37 -19.76 9.96
N GLU A 95 -34.44 -19.87 9.01
CA GLU A 95 -33.07 -20.32 9.29
C GLU A 95 -32.29 -19.29 10.13
N ALA A 96 -32.46 -18.00 9.87
CA ALA A 96 -31.88 -16.93 10.68
C ALA A 96 -32.41 -16.96 12.13
N VAL A 97 -33.71 -17.13 12.30
CA VAL A 97 -34.34 -17.27 13.63
C VAL A 97 -33.85 -18.53 14.34
N ARG A 98 -33.66 -19.64 13.62
CA ARG A 98 -33.13 -20.88 14.16
C ARG A 98 -31.68 -20.74 14.62
N SER A 99 -30.81 -20.21 13.76
CA SER A 99 -29.38 -20.09 14.01
C SER A 99 -29.04 -19.00 15.03
N GLN A 100 -29.67 -17.82 14.94
CA GLN A 100 -29.35 -16.67 15.80
C GLN A 100 -30.10 -16.70 17.14
N LEU A 101 -31.36 -17.14 17.15
CA LEU A 101 -32.19 -17.13 18.37
C LEU A 101 -32.32 -18.53 19.00
N GLY A 102 -31.80 -19.58 18.35
CA GLY A 102 -31.92 -20.96 18.83
C GLY A 102 -33.37 -21.46 18.87
N TYR A 103 -34.26 -20.79 18.11
CA TYR A 103 -35.68 -21.11 18.09
C TYR A 103 -35.92 -22.43 17.36
N LEU A 104 -36.93 -23.17 17.80
CA LEU A 104 -37.32 -24.45 17.21
C LEU A 104 -38.77 -24.38 16.78
N SER A 105 -39.09 -25.10 15.70
CA SER A 105 -40.48 -25.20 15.26
C SER A 105 -41.32 -25.90 16.33
N PRO A 106 -42.63 -25.64 16.43
CA PRO A 106 -43.50 -26.28 17.43
C PRO A 106 -43.47 -27.82 17.40
N SER A 107 -43.12 -28.42 16.27
CA SER A 107 -42.98 -29.86 16.07
C SER A 107 -41.58 -30.41 16.36
N GLU A 108 -40.59 -29.57 16.67
CA GLU A 108 -39.19 -29.95 16.88
C GLU A 108 -38.84 -29.96 18.37
N LYS A 109 -38.03 -30.94 18.78
CA LYS A 109 -37.55 -31.07 20.17
C LYS A 109 -36.03 -31.17 20.18
N ARG A 110 -35.39 -30.48 21.14
CA ARG A 110 -33.96 -30.69 21.40
C ARG A 110 -33.80 -32.09 21.98
N VAL A 111 -33.08 -32.95 21.25
CA VAL A 111 -32.58 -34.20 21.81
C VAL A 111 -31.18 -33.90 22.33
N PRO A 112 -30.93 -33.96 23.64
CA PRO A 112 -29.56 -33.85 24.14
C PRO A 112 -28.75 -34.99 23.53
N LEU A 113 -27.63 -34.67 22.89
CA LEU A 113 -26.61 -35.69 22.67
C LEU A 113 -26.18 -36.15 24.07
N LEU A 114 -26.62 -37.34 24.43
CA LEU A 114 -26.01 -38.04 25.56
C LEU A 114 -24.53 -38.15 25.21
N ASP A 115 -23.68 -37.79 26.17
CA ASP A 115 -22.25 -37.98 26.02
C ASP A 115 -22.05 -39.43 25.57
N SER A 116 -21.30 -39.63 24.48
CA SER A 116 -21.09 -40.98 23.94
C SER A 116 -20.61 -41.82 25.11
N PRO A 117 -21.34 -42.88 25.52
CA PRO A 117 -21.02 -43.58 26.75
C PRO A 117 -19.56 -43.97 26.64
N SER A 118 -18.73 -43.41 27.52
CA SER A 118 -17.35 -43.85 27.63
C SER A 118 -17.48 -45.32 27.97
N ALA A 119 -17.20 -46.18 26.99
CA ALA A 119 -17.45 -47.60 27.10
C ALA A 119 -16.40 -48.20 28.04
N SER A 120 -16.47 -47.86 29.32
CA SER A 120 -15.81 -48.56 30.41
C SER A 120 -16.62 -49.80 30.78
N ILE A 121 -17.12 -50.51 29.78
CA ILE A 121 -17.65 -51.86 29.96
C ILE A 121 -16.42 -52.75 29.94
N LYS A 122 -15.94 -53.14 31.13
CA LYS A 122 -14.89 -54.14 31.26
C LYS A 122 -15.46 -55.48 30.80
N LEU A 123 -15.25 -55.85 29.54
CA LEU A 123 -15.74 -57.13 29.04
C LEU A 123 -15.02 -58.27 29.77
N PRO A 124 -15.70 -59.40 30.05
CA PRO A 124 -15.08 -60.56 30.68
C PRO A 124 -13.89 -61.10 29.85
N ASP A 125 -12.79 -61.47 30.51
CA ASP A 125 -11.66 -62.17 29.90
C ASP A 125 -11.97 -63.67 29.64
N ARG A 126 -13.11 -63.94 29.03
CA ARG A 126 -13.55 -65.28 28.62
C ARG A 126 -14.20 -65.21 27.24
N TRP A 127 -14.23 -66.36 26.56
CA TRP A 127 -14.89 -66.48 25.27
C TRP A 127 -16.35 -65.99 25.34
N PRO A 128 -16.86 -65.22 24.36
CA PRO A 128 -16.24 -64.81 23.09
C PRO A 128 -15.48 -63.46 23.13
N TYR A 129 -15.36 -62.83 24.29
CA TYR A 129 -14.93 -61.43 24.42
C TYR A 129 -13.41 -61.22 24.50
N SER A 130 -12.62 -62.29 24.57
CA SER A 130 -11.16 -62.21 24.59
C SER A 130 -10.58 -61.54 23.33
N LEU A 131 -11.14 -61.81 22.15
CA LEU A 131 -10.75 -61.16 20.89
C LEU A 131 -11.03 -59.66 20.94
N VAL A 132 -12.23 -59.30 21.38
CA VAL A 132 -12.67 -57.90 21.48
C VAL A 132 -11.82 -57.14 22.49
N ASN A 133 -11.51 -57.74 23.65
CA ASN A 133 -10.60 -57.16 24.64
C ASN A 133 -9.21 -56.87 24.07
N ASN A 134 -8.66 -57.77 23.25
CA ASN A 134 -7.36 -57.54 22.62
C ASN A 134 -7.42 -56.39 21.59
N ILE A 135 -8.47 -56.33 20.78
CA ILE A 135 -8.67 -55.24 19.81
C ILE A 135 -8.83 -53.90 20.53
N LEU A 136 -9.61 -53.87 21.61
CA LEU A 136 -9.82 -52.66 22.41
C LEU A 136 -8.51 -52.19 23.06
N LYS A 137 -7.70 -53.11 23.61
CA LYS A 137 -6.37 -52.77 24.16
C LYS A 137 -5.49 -52.09 23.11
N ILE A 138 -5.35 -52.69 21.93
CA ILE A 138 -4.56 -52.11 20.82
C ILE A 138 -5.10 -50.73 20.44
N LYS A 139 -6.42 -50.59 20.28
CA LYS A 139 -7.05 -49.32 19.92
C LYS A 139 -6.86 -48.23 20.98
N THR A 140 -6.92 -48.60 22.26
CA THR A 140 -6.67 -47.64 23.35
C THR A 140 -5.22 -47.22 23.41
N GLU A 141 -4.27 -48.11 23.13
CA GLU A 141 -2.84 -47.79 23.05
C GLU A 141 -2.55 -46.85 21.85
N GLU A 142 -3.09 -47.15 20.67
CA GLU A 142 -3.01 -46.28 19.48
C GLU A 142 -3.59 -44.87 19.76
N ALA A 143 -4.76 -44.78 20.39
CA ALA A 143 -5.38 -43.50 20.72
C ALA A 143 -4.55 -42.66 21.71
N ASN A 144 -3.92 -43.32 22.69
CA ASN A 144 -3.03 -42.64 23.65
C ASN A 144 -1.75 -42.13 22.97
N LEU A 145 -1.17 -42.92 22.06
CA LEU A 145 -0.01 -42.50 21.26
C LEU A 145 -0.34 -41.29 20.38
N ASN A 146 -1.46 -41.32 19.66
CA ASN A 146 -1.89 -40.21 18.80
C ASN A 146 -2.12 -38.94 19.62
N LYS A 147 -2.79 -39.05 20.78
CA LYS A 147 -2.98 -37.92 21.70
C LYS A 147 -1.66 -37.37 22.21
N SER A 148 -0.67 -38.22 22.51
CA SER A 148 0.66 -37.77 22.93
C SER A 148 1.41 -37.04 21.80
N ILE A 149 1.26 -37.47 20.55
CA ILE A 149 1.85 -36.81 19.39
C ILE A 149 1.21 -35.42 19.18
N GLU A 150 -0.12 -35.32 19.29
CA GLU A 150 -0.85 -34.05 19.20
C GLU A 150 -0.44 -33.06 20.31
N ILE A 151 -0.22 -33.54 21.53
CA ILE A 151 0.29 -32.71 22.64
C ILE A 151 1.74 -32.26 22.37
N LEU A 152 2.57 -33.10 21.74
CA LEU A 152 3.95 -32.74 21.42
C LEU A 152 4.03 -31.70 20.28
N ASP A 153 3.14 -31.78 19.29
CA ASP A 153 3.03 -30.83 18.17
C ASP A 153 2.54 -29.44 18.64
N THR A 154 1.61 -29.40 19.59
CA THR A 154 1.08 -28.15 20.17
C THR A 154 2.03 -27.45 21.15
N LEU A 155 3.15 -28.09 21.53
CA LEU A 155 4.16 -27.55 22.44
C LEU A 155 5.47 -27.14 21.73
N GLN A 156 5.53 -27.21 20.41
CA GLN A 156 6.62 -26.63 19.62
C GLN A 156 6.28 -25.17 19.25
N PRO A 157 7.14 -24.18 19.57
CA PRO A 157 6.89 -22.76 19.27
C PRO A 157 7.03 -22.41 17.78
#